data_AF-A0AAC9EV92-F1
#
_entry.id   AF-A0AAC9EV92-F1
#
_cell.length_a   1.000
_cell.length_b   1.000
_cell.length_c   1.000
_cell.angle_alpha   90.00
_cell.angle_beta   90.00
_cell.angle_gamma   90.00
#
_symmetry.space_group_name_H-M   'P 1'
#
loop_
_entity.id
_entity.type
_entity.pdbx_description
1 polymer ?
#
loop_
_entity_poly.entity_id
_entity_poly.type
_entity_poly.pdbx_seq_one_letter_code
_entity_poly.pdbx_strand_id
1 'polypeptide(L)'
;MKTIQQIKVNGMRCASCVSKIEQVLIALESVSQVRVLLAQEKVIVNTDNYDEVTRELERLGYSVQSSASTPSLSSCSQSFQLEKEWTWKKIIVTGSDRLRALVALIAGIILIILDYWGPRLFQVNGEINRPGQLFWLGMALITLAVMFFSGKNIYRAALSHLKHLSFTMDTLIFIGTFAAWIFSSLVITMPHLIPSAVTHLYLDAAVMILAFINFGHSLESRGKAQALKAIEALLDLSPQRAIRVSNLSDLDDESESIAIEQVKLGDILKVKPGAQVPVDGVVIAGESYLDESMMTGEPLAVYKQAGDSVMAGSLNQMGSLLFKALAIGEGTMLAKMVQAVQEAHSMKPKIGRLADKISSVFVPVVILMAVLTAIVWALLAPEPRISFVLATSIAVLVIACPCALGLATPMGVIAGVGRAAGLGILIRHADALQRSGRITHVILDKTGTITEGQPELRCTLSLDDGINDLQLLQLAASLERDSEHPLAQAILHAANKDALELFKVTGFKAIAGQGLMGQIQGKKLYIGNQRLMVKLGLSSDLEQINQQRLHGMSVLYLAQETHLLGAFGVMDRMRKDSAEAIKRCEPWSAKHGVSRPR
;
A
#
# COMPACT_ATOMS: atom_id res chain seq x y z
N MET A 1 -7.25 -14.13 -29.96
CA MET A 1 -7.69 -14.02 -28.56
C MET A 1 -6.98 -12.83 -27.95
N LYS A 2 -7.70 -11.97 -27.23
CA LYS A 2 -7.08 -10.82 -26.54
C LYS A 2 -6.34 -11.33 -25.31
N THR A 3 -5.06 -11.00 -25.20
CA THR A 3 -4.18 -11.48 -24.12
C THR A 3 -3.68 -10.27 -23.33
N ILE A 4 -3.57 -10.41 -22.00
CA ILE A 4 -3.01 -9.36 -21.16
C ILE A 4 -1.51 -9.26 -21.45
N GLN A 5 -1.09 -8.11 -21.94
CA GLN A 5 0.30 -7.81 -22.25
C GLN A 5 0.80 -6.62 -21.41
N GLN A 6 2.02 -6.75 -20.89
CA GLN A 6 2.70 -5.70 -20.14
C GLN A 6 3.76 -5.05 -21.00
N ILE A 7 3.69 -3.73 -21.14
CA ILE A 7 4.56 -2.93 -22.00
C ILE A 7 5.29 -1.92 -21.15
N LYS A 8 6.62 -1.87 -21.22
CA LYS A 8 7.40 -0.83 -20.56
C LYS A 8 7.51 0.38 -21.49
N VAL A 9 7.13 1.55 -20.98
CA VAL A 9 6.96 2.79 -21.73
C VAL A 9 7.75 3.89 -21.03
N ASN A 10 8.95 4.16 -21.54
CA ASN A 10 9.85 5.14 -20.94
C ASN A 10 9.43 6.57 -21.33
N GLY A 11 9.57 7.52 -20.39
CA GLY A 11 9.29 8.94 -20.62
C GLY A 11 7.93 9.43 -20.10
N MET A 12 7.17 8.57 -19.42
CA MET A 12 5.95 8.97 -18.72
C MET A 12 6.29 9.75 -17.44
N ARG A 13 6.13 11.09 -17.47
CA ARG A 13 6.54 11.95 -16.35
C ARG A 13 5.40 12.56 -15.54
N CYS A 14 4.16 12.51 -16.04
CA CYS A 14 3.04 13.15 -15.39
C CYS A 14 1.71 12.44 -15.65
N ALA A 15 0.69 12.81 -14.87
CA ALA A 15 -0.65 12.24 -14.96
C ALA A 15 -1.37 12.55 -16.29
N SER A 16 -0.95 13.60 -17.00
CA SER A 16 -1.47 13.88 -18.34
C SER A 16 -0.94 12.88 -19.37
N CYS A 17 0.30 12.39 -19.23
CA CYS A 17 0.83 11.31 -20.07
C CYS A 17 -0.04 10.06 -19.91
N VAL A 18 -0.36 9.70 -18.66
CA VAL A 18 -1.23 8.56 -18.32
C VAL A 18 -2.60 8.69 -18.98
N SER A 19 -3.26 9.84 -18.79
CA SER A 19 -4.62 10.05 -19.31
C SER A 19 -4.65 10.03 -20.85
N LYS A 20 -3.60 10.58 -21.48
CA LYS A 20 -3.49 10.63 -22.94
C LYS A 20 -3.22 9.24 -23.53
N ILE A 21 -2.34 8.46 -22.91
CA ILE A 21 -2.09 7.07 -23.30
C ILE A 21 -3.36 6.22 -23.11
N GLU A 22 -4.06 6.36 -21.98
CA GLU A 22 -5.33 5.63 -21.75
C GLU A 22 -6.38 5.98 -22.80
N GLN A 23 -6.58 7.27 -23.10
CA GLN A 23 -7.56 7.71 -24.09
C GLN A 23 -7.26 7.18 -25.50
N VAL A 24 -6.00 7.24 -25.93
CA VAL A 24 -5.58 6.82 -27.27
C VAL A 24 -5.67 5.30 -27.40
N LEU A 25 -5.22 4.56 -26.40
CA LEU A 25 -5.24 3.10 -26.45
C LEU A 25 -6.64 2.50 -26.27
N ILE A 26 -7.55 3.16 -25.52
CA ILE A 26 -8.96 2.74 -25.42
C ILE A 26 -9.71 2.97 -26.74
N ALA A 27 -9.26 3.90 -27.58
CA ALA A 27 -9.89 4.19 -28.86
C ALA A 27 -9.59 3.14 -29.95
N LEU A 28 -8.64 2.23 -29.71
CA LEU A 28 -8.29 1.13 -30.64
C LEU A 28 -9.27 -0.04 -30.48
N GLU A 29 -9.84 -0.54 -31.57
CA GLU A 29 -10.77 -1.68 -31.56
C GLU A 29 -10.10 -2.99 -31.08
N SER A 30 -8.79 -3.12 -31.27
CA SER A 30 -7.97 -4.24 -30.80
C SER A 30 -7.84 -4.29 -29.28
N VAL A 31 -8.11 -3.19 -28.56
CA VAL A 31 -7.88 -3.08 -27.12
C VAL A 31 -9.19 -3.15 -26.33
N SER A 32 -9.32 -4.06 -25.37
CA SER A 32 -10.52 -4.15 -24.51
C SER A 32 -10.35 -3.43 -23.17
N GLN A 33 -9.11 -3.35 -22.67
CA GLN A 33 -8.81 -2.74 -21.38
C GLN A 33 -7.39 -2.18 -21.39
N VAL A 34 -7.23 -0.97 -20.86
CA VAL A 34 -5.93 -0.30 -20.68
C VAL A 34 -5.78 0.09 -19.22
N ARG A 35 -4.58 -0.12 -18.67
CA ARG A 35 -4.17 0.40 -17.37
C ARG A 35 -2.75 0.93 -17.46
N VAL A 36 -2.54 2.18 -17.06
CA VAL A 36 -1.21 2.79 -17.08
C VAL A 36 -0.68 2.96 -15.65
N LEU A 37 0.44 2.31 -15.36
CA LEU A 37 1.14 2.34 -14.08
C LEU A 37 2.30 3.34 -14.15
N LEU A 38 2.00 4.61 -13.86
CA LEU A 38 2.98 5.71 -13.95
C LEU A 38 4.23 5.48 -13.08
N ALA A 39 4.07 4.93 -11.88
CA ALA A 39 5.19 4.70 -10.96
C ALA A 39 6.20 3.68 -11.51
N GLN A 40 5.74 2.74 -12.33
CA GLN A 40 6.55 1.66 -12.89
C GLN A 40 6.93 1.90 -14.35
N GLU A 41 6.53 3.03 -14.93
CA GLU A 41 6.63 3.29 -16.37
C GLU A 41 6.09 2.12 -17.22
N LYS A 42 4.98 1.51 -16.78
CA LYS A 42 4.37 0.34 -17.43
C LYS A 42 2.94 0.62 -17.91
N VAL A 43 2.56 0.01 -19.02
CA VAL A 43 1.20 -0.02 -19.56
C VAL A 43 0.77 -1.48 -19.64
N ILE A 44 -0.34 -1.82 -19.01
CA ILE A 44 -0.98 -3.13 -19.09
C ILE A 44 -2.18 -3.00 -20.03
N VAL A 45 -2.12 -3.69 -21.16
CA VAL A 45 -3.18 -3.69 -22.17
C VAL A 45 -3.71 -5.10 -22.38
N ASN A 46 -5.02 -5.23 -22.55
CA ASN A 46 -5.62 -6.46 -23.07
C ASN A 46 -5.90 -6.25 -24.56
N THR A 47 -5.04 -6.80 -25.40
CA THR A 47 -5.05 -6.59 -26.86
C THR A 47 -4.87 -7.91 -27.60
N ASP A 48 -5.47 -8.02 -28.78
CA ASP A 48 -5.19 -9.06 -29.78
C ASP A 48 -4.11 -8.64 -30.79
N ASN A 49 -3.71 -7.36 -30.81
CA ASN A 49 -2.69 -6.81 -31.71
C ASN A 49 -1.66 -5.97 -30.94
N TYR A 50 -0.52 -6.58 -30.63
CA TYR A 50 0.57 -5.92 -29.89
C TYR A 50 1.26 -4.81 -30.70
N ASP A 51 1.51 -5.06 -31.98
CA ASP A 51 2.28 -4.17 -32.85
C ASP A 51 1.54 -2.87 -33.19
N GLU A 52 0.21 -2.89 -33.11
CA GLU A 52 -0.63 -1.70 -33.24
C GLU A 52 -0.51 -0.80 -32.01
N VAL A 53 -0.52 -1.40 -30.81
CA VAL A 53 -0.38 -0.67 -29.54
C VAL A 53 1.00 -0.04 -29.42
N THR A 54 2.08 -0.75 -29.78
CA THR A 54 3.44 -0.21 -29.71
C THR A 54 3.66 0.92 -30.70
N ARG A 55 3.18 0.80 -31.95
CA ARG A 55 3.23 1.88 -32.94
C ARG A 55 2.51 3.14 -32.48
N GLU A 56 1.34 3.02 -31.86
CA GLU A 56 0.60 4.18 -31.40
C GLU A 56 1.26 4.84 -30.17
N LEU A 57 1.89 4.06 -29.30
CA LEU A 57 2.73 4.56 -28.20
C LEU A 57 3.98 5.31 -28.71
N GLU A 58 4.64 4.79 -29.74
CA GLU A 58 5.78 5.45 -30.40
C GLU A 58 5.36 6.72 -31.13
N ARG A 59 4.18 6.72 -31.77
CA ARG A 59 3.58 7.90 -32.39
C ARG A 59 3.30 9.02 -31.39
N LEU A 60 2.94 8.66 -30.16
CA LEU A 60 2.80 9.60 -29.04
C LEU A 60 4.15 10.11 -28.50
N GLY A 61 5.27 9.59 -29.02
CA GLY A 61 6.63 9.99 -28.67
C GLY A 61 7.20 9.26 -27.45
N TYR A 62 6.63 8.11 -27.07
CA TYR A 62 7.16 7.27 -26.00
C TYR A 62 8.04 6.15 -26.54
N SER A 63 9.15 5.85 -25.87
CA SER A 63 9.99 4.71 -26.24
C SER A 63 9.49 3.44 -25.56
N VAL A 64 9.22 2.42 -26.37
CA VAL A 64 8.65 1.15 -25.93
C VAL A 64 9.76 0.09 -25.86
N GLN A 65 9.84 -0.64 -24.75
CA GLN A 65 10.68 -1.84 -24.65
C GLN A 65 9.78 -3.08 -24.63
N SER A 66 9.98 -4.00 -25.59
CA SER A 66 9.28 -5.27 -25.62
C SER A 66 9.80 -6.17 -24.50
N SER A 67 8.95 -6.51 -23.55
CA SER A 67 9.29 -7.47 -22.50
C SER A 67 9.11 -8.90 -23.04
N ALA A 68 10.06 -9.36 -23.87
CA ALA A 68 10.07 -10.72 -24.44
C ALA A 68 10.99 -11.69 -23.67
N SER A 69 11.57 -11.29 -22.54
CA SER A 69 12.37 -12.16 -21.68
C SER A 69 11.63 -12.46 -20.38
N THR A 70 11.53 -13.75 -20.06
CA THR A 70 11.07 -14.27 -18.77
C THR A 70 11.78 -13.50 -17.65
N PRO A 71 11.08 -12.72 -16.81
CA PRO A 71 11.72 -11.90 -15.80
C PRO A 71 12.34 -12.80 -14.73
N SER A 72 13.66 -12.82 -14.67
CA SER A 72 14.41 -13.39 -13.55
C SER A 72 14.20 -12.53 -12.30
N LEU A 73 14.38 -13.15 -11.13
CA LEU A 73 14.30 -12.56 -9.78
C LEU A 73 15.12 -11.25 -9.65
N SER A 74 16.13 -11.08 -10.49
CA SER A 74 16.90 -9.85 -10.66
C SER A 74 16.04 -8.63 -11.00
N SER A 75 14.96 -8.78 -11.75
CA SER A 75 14.11 -7.65 -12.15
C SER A 75 13.22 -7.15 -11.02
N CYS A 76 12.77 -8.03 -10.12
CA CYS A 76 11.94 -7.70 -8.95
C CYS A 76 12.79 -7.17 -7.76
N SER A 77 13.98 -7.75 -7.52
CA SER A 77 14.92 -7.27 -6.50
C SER A 77 15.69 -6.02 -6.95
N GLN A 78 16.07 -5.90 -8.23
CA GLN A 78 16.59 -4.63 -8.78
C GLN A 78 15.51 -3.57 -8.88
N SER A 79 14.25 -3.89 -9.22
CA SER A 79 13.19 -2.88 -9.17
C SER A 79 13.04 -2.35 -7.75
N PHE A 80 13.20 -3.18 -6.72
CA PHE A 80 13.11 -2.77 -5.33
C PHE A 80 14.33 -1.99 -4.83
N GLN A 81 15.56 -2.36 -5.22
CA GLN A 81 16.78 -1.59 -4.90
C GLN A 81 16.84 -0.25 -5.66
N LEU A 82 16.44 -0.23 -6.94
CA LEU A 82 16.27 1.01 -7.71
C LEU A 82 15.14 1.87 -7.12
N GLU A 83 14.07 1.26 -6.60
CA GLU A 83 12.98 1.97 -5.91
C GLU A 83 13.42 2.51 -4.54
N LYS A 84 14.31 1.81 -3.81
CA LYS A 84 14.97 2.30 -2.60
C LYS A 84 15.84 3.53 -2.91
N GLU A 85 16.66 3.50 -3.96
CA GLU A 85 17.42 4.67 -4.43
C GLU A 85 16.53 5.80 -4.97
N TRP A 86 15.42 5.48 -5.66
CA TRP A 86 14.41 6.45 -6.12
C TRP A 86 13.66 7.10 -4.95
N THR A 87 13.37 6.34 -3.89
CA THR A 87 12.68 6.82 -2.68
C THR A 87 13.60 7.72 -1.86
N TRP A 88 14.88 7.38 -1.74
CA TRP A 88 15.92 8.26 -1.17
C TRP A 88 16.13 9.53 -2.02
N LYS A 89 16.16 9.43 -3.35
CA LYS A 89 16.16 10.62 -4.24
C LYS A 89 14.90 11.49 -4.06
N LYS A 90 13.73 10.90 -3.80
CA LYS A 90 12.48 11.65 -3.53
C LYS A 90 12.47 12.33 -2.15
N ILE A 91 13.07 11.73 -1.14
CA ILE A 91 13.27 12.34 0.18
C ILE A 91 14.20 13.55 0.08
N ILE A 92 15.25 13.48 -0.75
CA ILE A 92 16.12 14.62 -1.07
C ILE A 92 15.36 15.72 -1.85
N VAL A 93 14.48 15.34 -2.79
CA VAL A 93 13.58 16.29 -3.49
C VAL A 93 12.57 16.96 -2.55
N THR A 94 12.11 16.26 -1.50
CA THR A 94 11.19 16.82 -0.49
C THR A 94 11.84 17.95 0.32
N GLY A 95 13.16 17.89 0.52
CA GLY A 95 13.93 19.01 1.08
C GLY A 95 13.97 20.22 0.14
N SER A 96 14.00 19.99 -1.17
CA SER A 96 14.06 21.05 -2.17
C SER A 96 12.76 21.83 -2.33
N ASP A 97 11.58 21.19 -2.22
CA ASP A 97 10.29 21.87 -2.33
C ASP A 97 9.98 22.73 -1.10
N ARG A 98 10.42 22.30 0.10
CA ARG A 98 10.37 23.14 1.31
C ARG A 98 11.25 24.37 1.20
N LEU A 99 12.47 24.20 0.69
CA LEU A 99 13.39 25.31 0.49
C LEU A 99 12.82 26.30 -0.54
N ARG A 100 12.27 25.82 -1.65
CA ARG A 100 11.62 26.65 -2.68
C ARG A 100 10.40 27.39 -2.13
N ALA A 101 9.57 26.73 -1.33
CA ALA A 101 8.43 27.34 -0.67
C ALA A 101 8.86 28.45 0.29
N LEU A 102 9.89 28.19 1.10
CA LEU A 102 10.41 29.13 2.09
C LEU A 102 11.07 30.35 1.44
N VAL A 103 11.88 30.13 0.39
CA VAL A 103 12.49 31.24 -0.38
C VAL A 103 11.41 32.13 -1.01
N ALA A 104 10.38 31.54 -1.61
CA ALA A 104 9.27 32.29 -2.17
C ALA A 104 8.44 33.01 -1.09
N LEU A 105 8.17 32.36 0.04
CA LEU A 105 7.43 32.96 1.16
C LEU A 105 8.16 34.19 1.71
N ILE A 106 9.47 34.07 1.96
CA ILE A 106 10.30 35.17 2.46
C ILE A 106 10.31 36.32 1.45
N ALA A 107 10.55 36.03 0.16
CA ALA A 107 10.54 37.05 -0.88
C ALA A 107 9.16 37.74 -1.01
N GLY A 108 8.06 36.99 -0.94
CA GLY A 108 6.71 37.55 -0.98
C GLY A 108 6.39 38.43 0.21
N ILE A 109 6.71 37.99 1.44
CA ILE A 109 6.54 38.80 2.66
C ILE A 109 7.36 40.09 2.59
N ILE A 110 8.62 40.00 2.12
CA ILE A 110 9.47 41.18 1.92
C ILE A 110 8.82 42.14 0.92
N LEU A 111 8.30 41.64 -0.20
CA LEU A 111 7.62 42.47 -1.21
C LEU A 111 6.35 43.13 -0.65
N ILE A 112 5.54 42.43 0.15
CA ILE A 112 4.35 43.02 0.81
C ILE A 112 4.76 44.13 1.77
N ILE A 113 5.80 43.91 2.58
CA ILE A 113 6.32 44.94 3.49
C ILE A 113 6.82 46.14 2.68
N LEU A 114 7.58 45.90 1.60
CA LEU A 114 8.08 46.96 0.73
C LEU A 114 6.96 47.69 -0.01
N ASP A 115 5.87 47.03 -0.40
CA ASP A 115 4.73 47.66 -1.07
C ASP A 115 3.86 48.47 -0.09
N TYR A 116 3.76 48.03 1.17
CA TYR A 116 3.04 48.77 2.22
C TYR A 116 3.82 50.00 2.72
N TRP A 117 5.14 49.88 2.88
CA TRP A 117 6.01 50.95 3.39
C TRP A 117 6.65 51.80 2.28
N GLY A 118 6.76 51.27 1.07
CA GLY A 118 7.42 51.85 -0.09
C GLY A 118 6.59 52.70 -1.07
N PRO A 119 5.29 53.03 -0.89
CA PRO A 119 4.66 54.07 -1.70
C PRO A 119 5.44 55.40 -1.60
N ARG A 120 6.10 55.64 -0.45
CA ARG A 120 7.05 56.75 -0.23
C ARG A 120 8.38 56.61 -0.98
N LEU A 121 8.74 55.42 -1.46
CA LEU A 121 9.92 55.16 -2.29
C LEU A 121 9.62 55.33 -3.78
N PHE A 122 8.38 55.06 -4.22
CA PHE A 122 7.97 55.15 -5.63
C PHE A 122 7.40 56.53 -6.02
N GLN A 123 6.69 57.20 -5.10
CA GLN A 123 6.04 58.49 -5.35
C GLN A 123 6.49 59.54 -4.32
N VAL A 124 7.03 60.65 -4.83
CA VAL A 124 7.15 61.91 -4.07
C VAL A 124 6.29 62.93 -4.80
N ASN A 125 5.28 63.49 -4.12
CA ASN A 125 4.33 64.46 -4.69
C ASN A 125 3.56 63.98 -5.94
N GLY A 126 3.24 62.68 -6.03
CA GLY A 126 2.47 62.13 -7.15
C GLY A 126 3.25 61.94 -8.45
N GLU A 127 4.54 62.28 -8.48
CA GLU A 127 5.45 61.98 -9.59
C GLU A 127 6.36 60.80 -9.25
N ILE A 128 6.68 60.01 -10.27
CA ILE A 128 7.51 58.80 -10.13
C ILE A 128 8.97 59.22 -10.06
N ASN A 129 9.59 58.94 -8.92
CA ASN A 129 11.00 59.22 -8.72
C ASN A 129 11.86 58.22 -9.51
N ARG A 130 12.78 58.71 -10.35
CA ARG A 130 13.81 57.89 -11.04
C ARG A 130 14.53 56.89 -10.11
N PRO A 131 14.94 57.25 -8.86
CA PRO A 131 15.55 56.26 -7.95
C PRO A 131 14.57 55.17 -7.49
N GLY A 132 13.29 55.52 -7.31
CA GLY A 132 12.24 54.55 -6.98
C GLY A 132 11.99 53.57 -8.13
N GLN A 133 11.97 54.07 -9.37
CA GLN A 133 11.82 53.25 -10.57
C GLN A 133 12.95 52.20 -10.71
N LEU A 134 14.20 52.62 -10.48
CA LEU A 134 15.38 51.73 -10.49
C LEU A 134 15.30 50.66 -9.38
N PHE A 135 14.89 51.05 -8.18
CA PHE A 135 14.71 50.10 -7.06
C PHE A 135 13.69 49.02 -7.40
N TRP A 136 12.51 49.40 -7.89
CA TRP A 136 11.44 48.45 -8.23
C TRP A 136 11.77 47.59 -9.45
N LEU A 137 12.55 48.10 -10.41
CA LEU A 137 13.07 47.29 -11.51
C LEU A 137 14.04 46.22 -10.99
N GLY A 138 14.90 46.57 -10.04
CA GLY A 138 15.74 45.61 -9.32
C GLY A 138 14.91 44.54 -8.58
N MET A 139 13.86 44.95 -7.89
CA MET A 139 12.93 44.04 -7.22
C MET A 139 12.17 43.14 -8.20
N ALA A 140 11.76 43.63 -9.36
CA ALA A 140 11.14 42.83 -10.42
C ALA A 140 12.10 41.76 -10.95
N LEU A 141 13.39 42.09 -11.10
CA LEU A 141 14.41 41.13 -11.56
C LEU A 141 14.72 40.06 -10.49
N ILE A 142 14.80 40.45 -9.22
CA ILE A 142 14.91 39.51 -8.09
C ILE A 142 13.68 38.60 -8.05
N THR A 143 12.49 39.17 -8.20
CA THR A 143 11.22 38.42 -8.25
C THR A 143 11.24 37.40 -9.38
N LEU A 144 11.72 37.77 -10.57
CA LEU A 144 11.87 36.85 -11.70
C LEU A 144 12.82 35.69 -11.36
N ALA A 145 13.96 35.98 -10.72
CA ALA A 145 14.92 34.95 -10.31
C ALA A 145 14.29 33.98 -9.28
N VAL A 146 13.54 34.49 -8.31
CA VAL A 146 12.80 33.67 -7.33
C VAL A 146 11.72 32.84 -8.03
N MET A 147 11.00 33.40 -9.00
CA MET A 147 10.01 32.68 -9.80
C MET A 147 10.63 31.52 -10.57
N PHE A 148 11.78 31.70 -11.21
CA PHE A 148 12.46 30.60 -11.91
C PHE A 148 13.01 29.53 -10.96
N PHE A 149 13.50 29.93 -9.78
CA PHE A 149 14.00 28.98 -8.78
C PHE A 149 12.86 28.17 -8.14
N SER A 150 11.83 28.86 -7.65
CA SER A 150 10.70 28.25 -6.93
C SER A 150 9.72 27.56 -7.87
N GLY A 151 9.46 28.16 -9.03
CA GLY A 151 8.53 27.65 -10.05
C GLY A 151 9.13 26.62 -11.01
N LYS A 152 10.42 26.26 -10.91
CA LYS A 152 11.13 25.39 -11.88
C LYS A 152 10.34 24.15 -12.30
N ASN A 153 9.79 23.42 -11.33
CA ASN A 153 9.04 22.19 -11.59
C ASN A 153 7.68 22.48 -12.24
N ILE A 154 6.95 23.48 -11.72
CA ILE A 154 5.63 23.90 -12.20
C ILE A 154 5.72 24.43 -13.63
N TYR A 155 6.70 25.28 -13.92
CA TYR A 155 6.88 25.90 -15.24
C TYR A 155 7.28 24.86 -16.29
N ARG A 156 8.14 23.90 -15.93
CA ARG A 156 8.48 22.80 -16.83
C ARG A 156 7.26 21.93 -17.13
N ALA A 157 6.44 21.63 -16.13
CA ALA A 157 5.20 20.88 -16.31
C ALA A 157 4.22 21.66 -17.18
N ALA A 158 3.94 22.93 -16.84
CA ALA A 158 3.07 23.82 -17.59
C ALA A 158 3.44 23.93 -19.07
N LEU A 159 4.73 24.15 -19.38
CA LEU A 159 5.22 24.21 -20.75
C LEU A 159 5.02 22.90 -21.50
N SER A 160 5.21 21.76 -20.82
CA SER A 160 4.93 20.44 -21.40
C SER A 160 3.43 20.26 -21.69
N HIS A 161 2.57 20.70 -20.78
CA HIS A 161 1.12 20.60 -20.90
C HIS A 161 0.55 21.49 -22.01
N LEU A 162 1.05 22.73 -22.12
CA LEU A 162 0.75 23.68 -23.20
C LEU A 162 1.09 23.10 -24.58
N LYS A 163 2.28 22.50 -24.73
CA LYS A 163 2.70 21.85 -25.99
C LYS A 163 1.76 20.73 -26.43
N HIS A 164 1.07 20.09 -25.50
CA HIS A 164 0.16 18.98 -25.76
C HIS A 164 -1.32 19.36 -25.71
N LEU A 165 -1.65 20.66 -25.63
CA LEU A 165 -3.02 21.19 -25.52
C LEU A 165 -3.81 20.61 -24.34
N SER A 166 -3.11 20.20 -23.28
CA SER A 166 -3.72 19.80 -22.02
C SER A 166 -3.65 20.97 -21.04
N PHE A 167 -4.77 21.36 -20.43
CA PHE A 167 -4.80 22.40 -19.41
C PHE A 167 -4.83 21.79 -18.02
N THR A 168 -3.84 22.14 -17.19
CA THR A 168 -3.74 21.67 -15.80
C THR A 168 -3.60 22.85 -14.83
N MET A 169 -3.65 22.57 -13.53
CA MET A 169 -3.42 23.57 -12.48
C MET A 169 -2.08 24.30 -12.71
N ASP A 170 -1.03 23.58 -13.11
CA ASP A 170 0.29 24.15 -13.43
C ASP A 170 0.24 25.17 -14.57
N THR A 171 -0.59 24.94 -15.60
CA THR A 171 -0.76 25.86 -16.72
C THR A 171 -1.35 27.20 -16.26
N LEU A 172 -2.36 27.16 -15.40
CA LEU A 172 -2.99 28.37 -14.87
C LEU A 172 -2.04 29.15 -13.97
N ILE A 173 -1.29 28.45 -13.10
CA ILE A 173 -0.27 29.06 -12.25
C ILE A 173 0.79 29.74 -13.11
N PHE A 174 1.31 29.06 -14.13
CA PHE A 174 2.31 29.63 -15.03
C PHE A 174 1.81 30.91 -15.72
N ILE A 175 0.61 30.89 -16.29
CA ILE A 175 0.03 32.07 -16.97
C ILE A 175 -0.22 33.20 -15.96
N GLY A 176 -0.77 32.88 -14.79
CA GLY A 176 -1.10 33.88 -13.76
C GLY A 176 0.13 34.56 -13.17
N THR A 177 1.18 33.80 -12.80
CA THR A 177 2.39 34.39 -12.22
C THR A 177 3.20 35.18 -13.24
N PHE A 178 3.28 34.74 -14.50
CA PHE A 178 3.90 35.53 -15.57
C PHE A 178 3.09 36.77 -15.93
N ALA A 179 1.76 36.69 -15.98
CA ALA A 179 0.92 37.85 -16.24
C ALA A 179 1.08 38.93 -15.15
N ALA A 180 1.08 38.53 -13.88
CA ALA A 180 1.32 39.42 -12.75
C ALA A 180 2.71 40.10 -12.81
N TRP A 181 3.76 39.34 -13.16
CA TRP A 181 5.11 39.88 -13.32
C TRP A 181 5.25 40.82 -14.52
N ILE A 182 4.70 40.44 -15.68
CA ILE A 182 4.72 41.27 -16.90
C ILE A 182 3.99 42.58 -16.67
N PHE A 183 2.80 42.53 -16.05
CA PHE A 183 2.04 43.73 -15.72
C PHE A 183 2.82 44.66 -14.80
N SER A 184 3.37 44.11 -13.71
CA SER A 184 4.15 44.90 -12.75
C SER A 184 5.39 45.51 -13.41
N SER A 185 6.05 44.77 -14.30
CA SER A 185 7.20 45.25 -15.06
C SER A 185 6.82 46.36 -16.05
N LEU A 186 5.64 46.28 -16.67
CA LEU A 186 5.10 47.33 -17.53
C LEU A 186 4.77 48.61 -16.73
N VAL A 187 4.17 48.46 -15.54
CA VAL A 187 3.92 49.59 -14.61
C VAL A 187 5.22 50.28 -14.21
N ILE A 188 6.28 49.52 -13.95
CA ILE A 188 7.59 50.06 -13.56
C ILE A 188 8.28 50.75 -14.74
N THR A 189 8.26 50.17 -15.95
CA THR A 189 9.03 50.66 -17.10
C THR A 189 8.33 51.77 -17.89
N MET A 190 7.00 51.69 -18.00
CA MET A 190 6.19 52.60 -18.82
C MET A 190 5.01 53.18 -18.02
N PRO A 191 5.27 53.92 -16.93
CA PRO A 191 4.20 54.40 -16.07
C PRO A 191 3.25 55.40 -16.73
N HIS A 192 3.70 56.11 -17.77
CA HIS A 192 2.89 57.06 -18.53
C HIS A 192 1.75 56.40 -19.32
N LEU A 193 1.83 55.09 -19.57
CA LEU A 193 0.78 54.32 -20.23
C LEU A 193 -0.30 53.81 -19.27
N ILE A 194 -0.17 54.07 -17.96
CA ILE A 194 -1.03 53.48 -16.93
C ILE A 194 -1.66 54.60 -16.09
N PRO A 195 -3.00 54.62 -15.90
CA PRO A 195 -3.67 55.59 -15.07
C PRO A 195 -3.10 55.58 -13.66
N SER A 196 -2.99 56.77 -13.05
CA SER A 196 -2.58 56.93 -11.65
C SER A 196 -3.47 56.18 -10.65
N ALA A 197 -4.67 55.76 -11.06
CA ALA A 197 -5.58 54.96 -10.25
C ALA A 197 -5.17 53.47 -10.13
N VAL A 198 -4.24 52.96 -10.95
CA VAL A 198 -3.89 51.53 -11.01
C VAL A 198 -2.37 51.34 -10.96
N THR A 199 -1.74 51.79 -9.87
CA THR A 199 -0.28 51.68 -9.67
C THR A 199 0.14 50.50 -8.80
N HIS A 200 -0.78 49.62 -8.42
CA HIS A 200 -0.46 48.44 -7.60
C HIS A 200 0.43 47.46 -8.36
N LEU A 201 1.54 47.06 -7.73
CA LEU A 201 2.45 46.05 -8.24
C LEU A 201 2.02 44.69 -7.71
N TYR A 202 1.90 43.69 -8.59
CA TYR A 202 1.52 42.32 -8.25
C TYR A 202 2.73 41.37 -8.18
N LEU A 203 3.93 41.91 -7.92
CA LEU A 203 5.16 41.13 -7.79
C LEU A 203 5.08 40.17 -6.60
N ASP A 204 4.48 40.62 -5.50
CA ASP A 204 4.21 39.83 -4.31
C ASP A 204 3.30 38.64 -4.62
N ALA A 205 2.19 38.86 -5.33
CA ALA A 205 1.22 37.85 -5.69
C ALA A 205 1.86 36.72 -6.52
N ALA A 206 2.72 37.06 -7.49
CA ALA A 206 3.41 36.09 -8.33
C ALA A 206 4.25 35.10 -7.50
N VAL A 207 4.93 35.58 -6.46
CA VAL A 207 5.81 34.76 -5.62
C VAL A 207 5.04 34.06 -4.49
N MET A 208 4.05 34.73 -3.90
CA MET A 208 3.20 34.16 -2.85
C MET A 208 2.40 32.96 -3.34
N ILE A 209 1.89 33.01 -4.58
CA ILE A 209 1.24 31.86 -5.23
C ILE A 209 2.20 30.66 -5.25
N LEU A 210 3.44 30.84 -5.74
CA LEU A 210 4.44 29.78 -5.80
C LEU A 210 4.82 29.26 -4.40
N ALA A 211 4.88 30.14 -3.39
CA ALA A 211 5.17 29.76 -2.02
C ALA A 211 4.13 28.77 -1.46
N PHE A 212 2.84 29.11 -1.57
CA PHE A 212 1.77 28.27 -1.03
C PHE A 212 1.63 26.94 -1.77
N ILE A 213 1.81 26.93 -3.09
CA ILE A 213 1.74 25.68 -3.87
C ILE A 213 2.89 24.75 -3.52
N ASN A 214 4.13 25.26 -3.48
CA ASN A 214 5.29 24.45 -3.10
C ASN A 214 5.19 23.97 -1.65
N PHE A 215 4.63 24.78 -0.75
CA PHE A 215 4.32 24.38 0.62
C PHE A 215 3.32 23.20 0.63
N GLY A 216 2.26 23.28 -0.17
CA GLY A 216 1.29 22.21 -0.32
C GLY A 216 1.88 20.91 -0.86
N HIS A 217 2.68 20.99 -1.92
CA HIS A 217 3.40 19.83 -2.45
C HIS A 217 4.35 19.20 -1.41
N SER A 218 4.98 20.01 -0.57
CA SER A 218 5.81 19.52 0.55
C SER A 218 4.99 18.76 1.61
N LEU A 219 3.78 19.23 1.93
CA LEU A 219 2.89 18.51 2.86
C LEU A 219 2.42 17.19 2.26
N GLU A 220 2.06 17.19 0.98
CA GLU A 220 1.61 15.99 0.26
C GLU A 220 2.72 14.92 0.17
N SER A 221 3.94 15.31 -0.22
CA SER A 221 5.06 14.39 -0.34
C SER A 221 5.45 13.77 1.00
N ARG A 222 5.38 14.54 2.10
CA ARG A 222 5.60 14.04 3.46
C ARG A 222 4.59 12.95 3.83
N GLY A 223 3.30 13.15 3.52
CA GLY A 223 2.25 12.15 3.77
C GLY A 223 2.49 10.86 3.00
N LYS A 224 2.90 10.95 1.72
CA LYS A 224 3.22 9.77 0.89
C LYS A 224 4.44 9.01 1.38
N ALA A 225 5.49 9.70 1.79
CA ALA A 225 6.73 9.09 2.28
C ALA A 225 6.50 8.24 3.54
N GLN A 226 5.59 8.68 4.42
CA GLN A 226 5.27 7.96 5.64
C GLN A 226 4.49 6.66 5.38
N ALA A 227 3.61 6.64 4.37
CA ALA A 227 2.89 5.44 3.96
C ALA A 227 3.81 4.37 3.33
N LEU A 228 4.81 4.78 2.53
CA LEU A 228 5.73 3.86 1.86
C LEU A 228 6.62 3.09 2.85
N LYS A 229 7.07 3.72 3.94
CA LYS A 229 7.88 3.06 4.99
C LYS A 229 7.18 1.88 5.64
N ALA A 230 5.85 1.89 5.74
CA ALA A 230 5.08 0.79 6.32
C ALA A 230 4.97 -0.42 5.38
N ILE A 231 5.11 -0.21 4.07
CA ILE A 231 5.12 -1.28 3.05
C ILE A 231 6.50 -1.94 2.98
N GLU A 232 7.57 -1.15 3.13
CA GLU A 232 8.95 -1.66 3.15
C GLU A 232 9.17 -2.69 4.27
N ALA A 233 8.55 -2.49 5.44
CA ALA A 233 8.62 -3.44 6.57
C ALA A 233 7.99 -4.82 6.29
N LEU A 234 7.15 -4.95 5.26
CA LEU A 234 6.57 -6.23 4.86
C LEU A 234 7.46 -6.99 3.86
N LEU A 235 8.41 -6.32 3.22
CA LEU A 235 9.27 -6.89 2.18
C LEU A 235 10.62 -7.37 2.73
N ASP A 236 10.98 -7.00 3.95
CA ASP A 236 12.12 -7.55 4.71
C ASP A 236 11.91 -9.00 5.20
N LEU A 237 10.77 -9.62 4.87
CA LEU A 237 10.37 -10.94 5.36
C LEU A 237 10.79 -12.11 4.44
N SER A 238 11.47 -11.88 3.32
CA SER A 238 11.97 -12.94 2.43
C SER A 238 13.44 -13.25 2.70
N PRO A 239 13.84 -14.53 2.86
CA PRO A 239 15.25 -14.88 3.07
C PRO A 239 16.07 -14.59 1.80
N GLN A 240 17.24 -13.97 1.95
CA GLN A 240 18.11 -13.60 0.82
C GLN A 240 19.00 -14.76 0.33
N ARG A 241 19.04 -15.87 1.07
CA ARG A 241 19.92 -17.01 0.79
C ARG A 241 19.14 -18.31 0.91
N ALA A 242 19.51 -19.28 0.08
CA ALA A 242 19.04 -20.66 0.12
C ALA A 242 20.22 -21.60 0.35
N ILE A 243 19.96 -22.78 0.92
CA ILE A 243 20.97 -23.83 1.09
C ILE A 243 20.69 -24.89 0.02
N ARG A 244 21.57 -25.00 -0.97
CA ARG A 244 21.47 -26.00 -2.04
C ARG A 244 22.29 -27.23 -1.68
N VAL A 245 21.77 -28.40 -2.01
CA VAL A 245 22.46 -29.69 -1.82
C VAL A 245 22.77 -30.29 -3.18
N SER A 246 24.06 -30.56 -3.45
CA SER A 246 24.57 -31.06 -4.73
C SER A 246 24.30 -32.56 -4.95
N ASN A 247 24.36 -33.37 -3.89
CA ASN A 247 24.13 -34.82 -3.96
C ASN A 247 23.24 -35.32 -2.82
N LEU A 248 22.29 -36.21 -3.14
CA LEU A 248 21.37 -36.84 -2.17
C LEU A 248 22.05 -37.88 -1.26
N SER A 249 23.31 -38.23 -1.52
CA SER A 249 24.06 -39.29 -0.83
C SER A 249 24.83 -38.83 0.41
N ASP A 250 25.10 -37.53 0.58
CA ASP A 250 25.80 -36.98 1.74
C ASP A 250 24.91 -35.97 2.46
N LEU A 251 24.19 -36.44 3.49
CA LEU A 251 23.27 -35.62 4.28
C LEU A 251 23.98 -34.53 5.11
N ASP A 252 25.32 -34.57 5.22
CA ASP A 252 26.08 -33.76 6.18
C ASP A 252 27.17 -32.81 5.64
N ASP A 253 27.79 -32.94 4.44
CA ASP A 253 29.01 -32.14 4.15
C ASP A 253 29.11 -31.30 2.85
N GLU A 254 28.18 -31.37 1.89
CA GLU A 254 28.22 -30.49 0.69
C GLU A 254 26.97 -29.61 0.53
N SER A 255 26.54 -28.95 1.61
CA SER A 255 25.48 -27.94 1.51
C SER A 255 26.07 -26.56 1.21
N GLU A 256 25.85 -26.05 0.00
CA GLU A 256 26.33 -24.72 -0.42
C GLU A 256 25.23 -23.67 -0.12
N SER A 257 25.58 -22.64 0.65
CA SER A 257 24.70 -21.48 0.77
C SER A 257 24.83 -20.61 -0.48
N ILE A 258 23.77 -20.55 -1.28
CA ILE A 258 23.69 -19.73 -2.49
C ILE A 258 22.75 -18.54 -2.29
N ALA A 259 22.96 -17.48 -3.06
CA ALA A 259 22.01 -16.38 -3.10
C ALA A 259 20.69 -16.86 -3.72
N ILE A 260 19.55 -16.34 -3.26
CA ILE A 260 18.24 -16.83 -3.73
C ILE A 260 18.04 -16.65 -5.25
N GLU A 261 18.77 -15.70 -5.85
CA GLU A 261 18.78 -15.45 -7.30
C GLU A 261 19.49 -16.53 -8.10
N GLN A 262 20.35 -17.33 -7.47
CA GLN A 262 21.11 -18.40 -8.10
C GLN A 262 20.36 -19.74 -8.08
N VAL A 263 19.22 -19.80 -7.39
CA VAL A 263 18.36 -20.99 -7.32
C VAL A 263 17.71 -21.23 -8.68
N LYS A 264 17.83 -22.45 -9.18
CA LYS A 264 17.21 -22.88 -10.44
C LYS A 264 16.02 -23.82 -10.18
N LEU A 265 15.11 -23.87 -11.15
CA LEU A 265 14.03 -24.86 -11.14
C LEU A 265 14.62 -26.27 -11.12
N GLY A 266 14.14 -27.09 -10.19
CA GLY A 266 14.63 -28.44 -9.99
C GLY A 266 15.81 -28.57 -9.02
N ASP A 267 16.38 -27.47 -8.52
CA ASP A 267 17.40 -27.53 -7.46
C ASP A 267 16.81 -28.19 -6.20
N ILE A 268 17.66 -28.96 -5.50
CA ILE A 268 17.33 -29.56 -4.21
C ILE A 268 17.85 -28.64 -3.12
N LEU A 269 16.94 -28.18 -2.27
CA LEU A 269 17.21 -27.20 -1.23
C LEU A 269 16.93 -27.81 0.15
N LYS A 270 17.76 -27.43 1.14
CA LYS A 270 17.63 -27.84 2.54
C LYS A 270 17.07 -26.69 3.37
N VAL A 271 15.98 -26.94 4.10
CA VAL A 271 15.44 -26.01 5.10
C VAL A 271 15.72 -26.57 6.48
N LYS A 272 16.45 -25.81 7.29
CA LYS A 272 16.77 -26.17 8.69
C LYS A 272 15.61 -25.81 9.61
N PRO A 273 15.52 -26.43 10.81
CA PRO A 273 14.59 -25.98 11.85
C PRO A 273 14.76 -24.47 12.12
N GLY A 274 13.64 -23.74 12.25
CA GLY A 274 13.61 -22.29 12.46
C GLY A 274 13.91 -21.44 11.22
N ALA A 275 14.22 -22.03 10.06
CA ALA A 275 14.45 -21.30 8.82
C ALA A 275 13.18 -21.17 7.99
N GLN A 276 13.07 -20.10 7.20
CA GLN A 276 11.99 -19.95 6.23
C GLN A 276 12.28 -20.71 4.94
N VAL A 277 11.21 -21.18 4.30
CA VAL A 277 11.27 -21.78 2.96
C VAL A 277 11.55 -20.67 1.93
N PRO A 278 12.64 -20.77 1.14
CA PRO A 278 13.03 -19.69 0.23
C PRO A 278 12.19 -19.63 -1.05
N VAL A 279 11.75 -20.77 -1.59
CA VAL A 279 11.03 -20.87 -2.88
C VAL A 279 9.96 -21.95 -2.80
N ASP A 280 8.97 -21.92 -3.70
CA ASP A 280 7.92 -22.94 -3.73
C ASP A 280 8.48 -24.25 -4.28
N GLY A 281 8.04 -25.38 -3.74
CA GLY A 281 8.54 -26.68 -4.14
C GLY A 281 7.76 -27.88 -3.60
N VAL A 282 8.35 -29.07 -3.75
CA VAL A 282 7.83 -30.33 -3.22
C VAL A 282 8.88 -31.02 -2.37
N VAL A 283 8.50 -31.50 -1.19
CA VAL A 283 9.38 -32.25 -0.29
C VAL A 283 9.78 -33.56 -0.96
N ILE A 284 11.08 -33.85 -0.96
CA ILE A 284 11.67 -35.09 -1.47
C ILE A 284 11.99 -36.02 -0.30
N ALA A 285 12.50 -35.46 0.80
CA ALA A 285 12.90 -36.23 1.98
C ALA A 285 12.82 -35.38 3.26
N GLY A 286 12.65 -36.05 4.39
CA GLY A 286 12.41 -35.43 5.69
C GLY A 286 10.93 -35.23 6.00
N GLU A 287 10.66 -34.91 7.25
CA GLU A 287 9.34 -34.60 7.78
C GLU A 287 9.47 -33.39 8.71
N SER A 288 8.49 -32.48 8.65
CA SER A 288 8.46 -31.30 9.52
C SER A 288 7.09 -30.65 9.53
N TYR A 289 6.86 -29.82 10.55
CA TYR A 289 5.73 -28.89 10.61
C TYR A 289 6.14 -27.52 10.05
N LEU A 290 5.34 -27.02 9.12
CA LEU A 290 5.51 -25.71 8.51
C LEU A 290 4.41 -24.77 8.95
N ASP A 291 4.78 -23.64 9.54
CA ASP A 291 3.87 -22.54 9.82
C ASP A 291 3.64 -21.75 8.52
N GLU A 292 2.41 -21.86 8.00
CA GLU A 292 1.95 -21.19 6.78
C GLU A 292 1.01 -20.02 7.11
N SER A 293 0.91 -19.61 8.38
CA SER A 293 -0.08 -18.63 8.88
C SER A 293 -0.02 -17.28 8.18
N MET A 294 1.16 -16.85 7.76
CA MET A 294 1.34 -15.59 7.01
C MET A 294 0.71 -15.63 5.60
N MET A 295 0.55 -16.82 5.02
CA MET A 295 0.03 -17.02 3.66
C MET A 295 -1.42 -17.51 3.67
N THR A 296 -1.78 -18.41 4.57
CA THR A 296 -3.10 -19.03 4.64
C THR A 296 -4.02 -18.36 5.66
N GLY A 297 -3.46 -17.66 6.64
CA GLY A 297 -4.20 -17.16 7.82
C GLY A 297 -4.52 -18.24 8.85
N GLU A 298 -4.15 -19.51 8.59
CA GLU A 298 -4.40 -20.60 9.53
C GLU A 298 -3.24 -20.70 10.55
N PRO A 299 -3.51 -20.64 11.86
CA PRO A 299 -2.47 -20.61 12.89
C PRO A 299 -1.86 -21.99 13.18
N LEU A 300 -2.46 -23.07 12.67
CA LEU A 300 -1.98 -24.42 12.88
C LEU A 300 -0.89 -24.75 11.85
N ALA A 301 0.29 -25.13 12.32
CA ALA A 301 1.35 -25.60 11.44
C ALA A 301 0.93 -26.87 10.71
N VAL A 302 1.22 -26.92 9.42
CA VAL A 302 0.86 -28.03 8.54
C VAL A 302 2.02 -29.00 8.49
N TYR A 303 1.75 -30.27 8.82
CA TYR A 303 2.73 -31.34 8.66
C TYR A 303 3.01 -31.60 7.18
N LYS A 304 4.29 -31.68 6.81
CA LYS A 304 4.75 -32.00 5.46
C LYS A 304 5.69 -33.20 5.49
N GLN A 305 5.48 -34.10 4.53
CA GLN A 305 6.31 -35.27 4.26
C GLN A 305 6.66 -35.34 2.77
N ALA A 306 7.47 -36.32 2.38
CA ALA A 306 7.84 -36.55 0.99
C ALA A 306 6.60 -36.62 0.07
N GLY A 307 6.60 -35.81 -0.99
CA GLY A 307 5.49 -35.63 -1.92
C GLY A 307 4.62 -34.38 -1.68
N ASP A 308 4.66 -33.80 -0.48
CA ASP A 308 3.85 -32.61 -0.17
C ASP A 308 4.47 -31.31 -0.70
N SER A 309 3.61 -30.34 -1.03
CA SER A 309 4.05 -29.01 -1.49
C SER A 309 4.42 -28.09 -0.32
N VAL A 310 5.48 -27.31 -0.52
CA VAL A 310 5.94 -26.24 0.39
C VAL A 310 5.87 -24.88 -0.31
N MET A 311 5.50 -23.84 0.45
CA MET A 311 5.34 -22.48 -0.05
C MET A 311 6.48 -21.58 0.45
N ALA A 312 6.93 -20.66 -0.41
CA ALA A 312 7.91 -19.64 -0.06
C ALA A 312 7.37 -18.74 1.07
N GLY A 313 8.22 -18.45 2.05
CA GLY A 313 7.87 -17.64 3.23
C GLY A 313 7.33 -18.43 4.42
N SER A 314 6.94 -19.70 4.24
CA SER A 314 6.55 -20.57 5.36
C SER A 314 7.72 -20.80 6.32
N LEU A 315 7.45 -20.80 7.63
CA LEU A 315 8.48 -21.01 8.65
C LEU A 315 8.55 -22.50 9.02
N ASN A 316 9.72 -23.10 8.84
CA ASN A 316 9.96 -24.48 9.23
C ASN A 316 10.16 -24.56 10.74
N GLN A 317 9.34 -25.34 11.45
CA GLN A 317 9.44 -25.47 12.91
C GLN A 317 10.43 -26.57 13.29
N MET A 318 10.06 -27.83 13.04
CA MET A 318 10.70 -29.02 13.64
C MET A 318 11.17 -30.02 12.59
N GLY A 319 12.49 -30.22 12.46
CA GLY A 319 13.08 -31.16 11.50
C GLY A 319 13.71 -30.48 10.29
N SER A 320 14.48 -31.23 9.51
CA SER A 320 15.11 -30.73 8.28
C SER A 320 14.35 -31.28 7.07
N LEU A 321 13.97 -30.38 6.16
CA LEU A 321 13.31 -30.76 4.91
C LEU A 321 14.28 -30.63 3.74
N LEU A 322 14.31 -31.63 2.88
CA LEU A 322 14.89 -31.55 1.54
C LEU A 322 13.75 -31.45 0.54
N PHE A 323 13.74 -30.40 -0.26
CA PHE A 323 12.65 -30.14 -1.20
C PHE A 323 13.20 -29.71 -2.57
N LYS A 324 12.46 -30.05 -3.62
CA LYS A 324 12.76 -29.67 -5.01
C LYS A 324 12.08 -28.37 -5.36
N ALA A 325 12.81 -27.39 -5.87
CA ALA A 325 12.24 -26.12 -6.33
C ALA A 325 11.32 -26.32 -7.55
N LEU A 326 10.05 -25.92 -7.43
CA LEU A 326 9.04 -26.00 -8.50
C LEU A 326 8.66 -24.63 -9.07
N ALA A 327 8.70 -23.58 -8.26
CA ALA A 327 8.55 -22.21 -8.72
C ALA A 327 9.54 -21.29 -8.00
N ILE A 328 10.16 -20.40 -8.76
CA ILE A 328 11.19 -19.47 -8.29
C ILE A 328 10.82 -18.04 -8.71
N GLY A 329 11.27 -17.04 -7.97
CA GLY A 329 11.03 -15.62 -8.27
C GLY A 329 9.56 -15.26 -8.42
N GLU A 330 9.19 -14.58 -9.50
CA GLU A 330 7.80 -14.17 -9.79
C GLU A 330 6.84 -15.35 -9.93
N GLY A 331 7.37 -16.56 -10.16
CA GLY A 331 6.56 -17.78 -10.20
C GLY A 331 5.99 -18.20 -8.84
N THR A 332 6.61 -17.76 -7.74
CA THR A 332 6.22 -18.13 -6.38
C THR A 332 4.87 -17.54 -5.97
N MET A 333 4.15 -18.24 -5.10
CA MET A 333 2.87 -17.78 -4.56
C MET A 333 3.01 -16.46 -3.78
N LEU A 334 4.08 -16.33 -2.99
CA LEU A 334 4.41 -15.08 -2.29
C LEU A 334 4.64 -13.91 -3.26
N ALA A 335 5.41 -14.10 -4.33
CA ALA A 335 5.64 -13.04 -5.32
C ALA A 335 4.34 -12.65 -6.04
N LYS A 336 3.48 -13.62 -6.38
CA LYS A 336 2.16 -13.35 -6.97
C LYS A 336 1.24 -12.57 -6.03
N MET A 337 1.25 -12.88 -4.74
CA MET A 337 0.51 -12.12 -3.73
C MET A 337 1.05 -10.70 -3.60
N VAL A 338 2.38 -10.53 -3.50
CA VAL A 338 3.03 -9.22 -3.46
C VAL A 338 2.69 -8.42 -4.72
N GLN A 339 2.73 -9.03 -5.90
CA GLN A 339 2.35 -8.38 -7.15
C GLN A 339 0.88 -7.97 -7.16
N ALA A 340 -0.05 -8.84 -6.76
CA ALA A 340 -1.46 -8.51 -6.67
C ALA A 340 -1.73 -7.33 -5.70
N VAL A 341 -1.01 -7.31 -4.57
CA VAL A 341 -1.04 -6.22 -3.58
C VAL A 341 -0.45 -4.94 -4.15
N GLN A 342 0.69 -5.00 -4.85
CA GLN A 342 1.30 -3.86 -5.53
C GLN A 342 0.40 -3.30 -6.64
N GLU A 343 -0.23 -4.15 -7.45
CA GLU A 343 -1.20 -3.77 -8.48
C GLU A 343 -2.43 -3.10 -7.86
N ALA A 344 -2.87 -3.56 -6.68
CA ALA A 344 -3.94 -2.91 -5.92
C ALA A 344 -3.52 -1.55 -5.36
N HIS A 345 -2.26 -1.39 -4.92
CA HIS A 345 -1.74 -0.17 -4.29
C HIS A 345 -1.24 0.90 -5.28
N SER A 346 -0.85 0.53 -6.49
CA SER A 346 -0.34 1.46 -7.50
C SER A 346 -1.44 2.21 -8.27
N MET A 347 -2.71 2.03 -7.87
CA MET A 347 -3.81 2.86 -8.34
C MET A 347 -3.77 4.25 -7.72
N LYS A 348 -3.66 5.29 -8.57
CA LYS A 348 -3.75 6.71 -8.14
C LYS A 348 -5.09 6.93 -7.39
N PRO A 349 -5.09 7.64 -6.25
CA PRO A 349 -6.30 8.05 -5.55
C PRO A 349 -7.33 8.69 -6.46
N LYS A 350 -8.59 8.22 -6.40
CA LYS A 350 -9.69 8.70 -7.27
C LYS A 350 -9.93 10.21 -7.12
N ILE A 351 -9.61 10.82 -5.98
CA ILE A 351 -9.81 12.26 -5.76
C ILE A 351 -8.72 13.14 -6.42
N GLY A 352 -7.48 12.65 -6.56
CA GLY A 352 -6.46 13.38 -7.34
C GLY A 352 -6.91 13.57 -8.80
N ARG A 353 -7.62 12.58 -9.36
CA ARG A 353 -8.25 12.67 -10.68
C ARG A 353 -9.40 13.67 -10.73
N LEU A 354 -10.09 13.91 -9.61
CA LEU A 354 -11.18 14.89 -9.54
C LEU A 354 -10.64 16.32 -9.62
N ALA A 355 -9.56 16.64 -8.89
CA ALA A 355 -8.91 17.95 -8.97
C ALA A 355 -8.35 18.22 -10.37
N ASP A 356 -7.72 17.20 -10.99
CA ASP A 356 -7.23 17.27 -12.37
C ASP A 356 -8.40 17.49 -13.37
N LYS A 357 -9.54 16.80 -13.18
CA LYS A 357 -10.74 16.92 -14.02
C LYS A 357 -11.46 18.27 -13.86
N ILE A 358 -11.51 18.80 -12.64
CA ILE A 358 -12.05 20.15 -12.39
C ILE A 358 -11.15 21.17 -13.10
N SER A 359 -9.82 21.06 -12.94
CA SER A 359 -8.86 21.98 -13.54
C SER A 359 -8.92 21.95 -15.08
N SER A 360 -9.11 20.77 -15.69
CA SER A 360 -9.18 20.65 -17.15
C SER A 360 -10.36 21.38 -17.78
N VAL A 361 -11.43 21.65 -17.02
CA VAL A 361 -12.60 22.43 -17.47
C VAL A 361 -12.50 23.88 -16.98
N PHE A 362 -12.09 24.07 -15.73
CA PHE A 362 -12.00 25.37 -15.08
C PHE A 362 -10.98 26.30 -15.75
N VAL A 363 -9.80 25.78 -16.09
CA VAL A 363 -8.72 26.61 -16.67
C VAL A 363 -9.11 27.19 -18.04
N PRO A 364 -9.63 26.41 -19.01
CA PRO A 364 -10.13 26.97 -20.27
C PRO A 364 -11.23 28.01 -20.09
N VAL A 365 -12.18 27.78 -19.16
CA VAL A 365 -13.27 28.72 -18.88
C VAL A 365 -12.75 30.04 -18.33
N VAL A 366 -11.78 30.01 -17.41
CA VAL A 366 -11.14 31.22 -16.86
C VAL A 366 -10.38 31.99 -17.93
N ILE A 367 -9.63 31.31 -18.80
CA ILE A 367 -8.92 31.97 -19.92
C ILE A 367 -9.94 32.64 -20.85
N LEU A 368 -11.03 31.95 -21.18
CA LEU A 368 -12.11 32.52 -21.99
C LEU A 368 -12.72 33.75 -21.32
N MET A 369 -13.02 33.69 -20.02
CA MET A 369 -13.53 34.84 -19.27
C MET A 369 -12.54 36.01 -19.23
N ALA A 370 -11.25 35.75 -19.10
CA ALA A 370 -10.21 36.80 -19.13
C ALA A 370 -10.14 37.49 -20.49
N VAL A 371 -10.23 36.72 -21.59
CA VAL A 371 -10.28 37.25 -22.96
C VAL A 371 -11.55 38.05 -23.20
N LEU A 372 -12.71 37.53 -22.80
CA LEU A 372 -13.99 38.24 -22.91
C LEU A 372 -13.97 39.56 -22.11
N THR A 373 -13.46 39.52 -20.89
CA THR A 373 -13.27 40.71 -20.05
C THR A 373 -12.39 41.74 -20.76
N ALA A 374 -11.27 41.29 -21.36
CA ALA A 374 -10.40 42.17 -22.12
C ALA A 374 -11.12 42.81 -23.32
N ILE A 375 -11.93 42.04 -24.06
CA ILE A 375 -12.70 42.54 -25.21
C ILE A 375 -13.75 43.56 -24.78
N VAL A 376 -14.55 43.25 -23.76
CA VAL A 376 -15.61 44.14 -23.27
C VAL A 376 -15.02 45.47 -22.83
N TRP A 377 -13.94 45.45 -22.05
CA TRP A 377 -13.28 46.68 -21.61
C TRP A 377 -12.52 47.39 -22.72
N ALA A 378 -12.05 46.69 -23.75
CA ALA A 378 -11.44 47.35 -24.90
C ALA A 378 -12.46 48.22 -25.66
N LEU A 379 -13.74 47.83 -25.64
CA LEU A 379 -14.84 48.55 -26.30
C LEU A 379 -15.46 49.64 -25.41
N LEU A 380 -15.58 49.41 -24.11
CA LEU A 380 -16.34 50.26 -23.18
C LEU A 380 -15.49 51.14 -22.25
N ALA A 381 -14.18 50.88 -22.10
CA ALA A 381 -13.37 51.59 -21.11
C ALA A 381 -13.14 53.07 -21.47
N PRO A 382 -13.12 53.98 -20.47
CA PRO A 382 -12.60 55.33 -20.61
C PRO A 382 -11.11 55.32 -21.01
N GLU A 383 -10.63 56.41 -21.63
CA GLU A 383 -9.19 56.54 -21.90
C GLU A 383 -8.39 56.72 -20.60
N PRO A 384 -7.22 56.06 -20.45
CA PRO A 384 -6.56 55.15 -21.40
C PRO A 384 -7.09 53.69 -21.33
N ARG A 385 -7.55 53.18 -22.47
CA ARG A 385 -8.23 51.87 -22.57
C ARG A 385 -7.34 50.67 -22.28
N ILE A 386 -6.11 50.70 -22.78
CA ILE A 386 -5.15 49.57 -22.71
C ILE A 386 -4.87 49.16 -21.27
N SER A 387 -4.71 50.13 -20.39
CA SER A 387 -4.35 49.90 -19.00
C SER A 387 -5.52 49.28 -18.22
N PHE A 388 -6.74 49.73 -18.50
CA PHE A 388 -7.95 49.16 -17.89
C PHE A 388 -8.20 47.72 -18.36
N VAL A 389 -7.98 47.46 -19.65
CA VAL A 389 -8.07 46.12 -20.25
C VAL A 389 -7.05 45.16 -19.63
N LEU A 390 -5.79 45.57 -19.53
CA LEU A 390 -4.73 44.75 -18.96
C LEU A 390 -4.96 44.49 -17.46
N ALA A 391 -5.32 45.52 -16.69
CA ALA A 391 -5.54 45.36 -15.25
C ALA A 391 -6.71 44.42 -14.94
N THR A 392 -7.85 44.59 -15.61
CA THR A 392 -9.04 43.76 -15.37
C THR A 392 -8.89 42.33 -15.86
N SER A 393 -8.30 42.10 -17.04
CA SER A 393 -8.08 40.75 -17.56
C SER A 393 -7.08 39.96 -16.72
N ILE A 394 -6.04 40.61 -16.21
CA ILE A 394 -5.05 39.98 -15.33
C ILE A 394 -5.64 39.74 -13.95
N ALA A 395 -6.46 40.65 -13.42
CA ALA A 395 -7.18 40.43 -12.16
C ALA A 395 -8.03 39.15 -12.23
N VAL A 396 -8.74 38.90 -13.35
CA VAL A 396 -9.49 37.66 -13.56
C VAL A 396 -8.57 36.42 -13.51
N LEU A 397 -7.43 36.46 -14.19
CA LEU A 397 -6.48 35.34 -14.21
C LEU A 397 -5.85 35.06 -12.83
N VAL A 398 -5.49 36.11 -12.10
CA VAL A 398 -4.81 36.01 -10.80
C VAL A 398 -5.78 35.54 -9.71
N ILE A 399 -6.99 36.12 -9.65
CA ILE A 399 -8.01 35.75 -8.66
C ILE A 399 -8.48 34.31 -8.86
N ALA A 400 -8.48 33.83 -10.12
CA ALA A 400 -8.91 32.48 -10.43
C ALA A 400 -7.94 31.38 -9.97
N CYS A 401 -6.75 31.67 -9.40
CA CYS A 401 -5.87 30.59 -8.88
C CYS A 401 -6.62 29.73 -7.85
N PRO A 402 -6.87 28.43 -8.11
CA PRO A 402 -7.52 27.55 -7.16
C PRO A 402 -6.48 27.00 -6.16
N CYS A 403 -5.66 27.90 -5.61
CA CYS A 403 -4.53 27.59 -4.76
C CYS A 403 -4.96 26.76 -3.51
N ALA A 404 -6.13 27.05 -2.94
CA ALA A 404 -6.70 26.30 -1.81
C ALA A 404 -7.30 24.93 -2.21
N LEU A 405 -7.77 24.77 -3.45
CA LEU A 405 -8.41 23.54 -3.91
C LEU A 405 -7.42 22.37 -3.94
N GLY A 406 -6.17 22.62 -4.34
CA GLY A 406 -5.09 21.63 -4.31
C GLY A 406 -4.72 21.17 -2.90
N LEU A 407 -4.93 22.01 -1.89
CA LEU A 407 -4.62 21.76 -0.48
C LEU A 407 -5.76 21.10 0.31
N ALA A 408 -7.02 21.33 -0.10
CA ALA A 408 -8.19 20.89 0.65
C ALA A 408 -8.20 19.38 0.90
N THR A 409 -7.88 18.58 -0.11
CA THR A 409 -7.85 17.11 0.01
C THR A 409 -6.73 16.61 0.93
N PRO A 410 -5.44 16.94 0.71
CA PRO A 410 -4.37 16.44 1.57
C PRO A 410 -4.53 16.88 3.03
N MET A 411 -5.00 18.10 3.30
CA MET A 411 -5.25 18.55 4.68
C MET A 411 -6.37 17.75 5.35
N GLY A 412 -7.49 17.52 4.65
CA GLY A 412 -8.58 16.70 5.18
C GLY A 412 -8.15 15.26 5.47
N VAL A 413 -7.34 14.67 4.59
CA VAL A 413 -6.78 13.33 4.79
C VAL A 413 -5.84 13.31 6.01
N ILE A 414 -4.90 14.25 6.13
CA ILE A 414 -3.96 14.31 7.25
C ILE A 414 -4.71 14.44 8.58
N ALA A 415 -5.70 15.33 8.65
CA ALA A 415 -6.52 15.50 9.84
C ALA A 415 -7.33 14.24 10.17
N GLY A 416 -7.93 13.59 9.16
CA GLY A 416 -8.70 12.36 9.34
C GLY A 416 -7.84 11.17 9.79
N VAL A 417 -6.64 11.00 9.22
CA VAL A 417 -5.68 9.98 9.66
C VAL A 417 -5.19 10.26 11.07
N GLY A 418 -4.89 11.53 11.41
CA GLY A 418 -4.50 11.93 12.76
C GLY A 418 -5.59 11.61 13.79
N ARG A 419 -6.86 11.87 13.45
CA ARG A 419 -8.00 11.52 14.31
C ARG A 419 -8.17 10.02 14.46
N ALA A 420 -8.03 9.25 13.37
CA ALA A 420 -8.13 7.79 13.39
C ALA A 420 -7.03 7.16 14.27
N ALA A 421 -5.79 7.68 14.20
CA ALA A 421 -4.69 7.24 15.05
C ALA A 421 -4.99 7.45 16.55
N GLY A 422 -5.62 8.57 16.91
CA GLY A 422 -6.08 8.82 18.28
C GLY A 422 -7.17 7.85 18.78
N LEU A 423 -7.77 7.07 17.88
CA LEU A 423 -8.74 6.01 18.17
C LEU A 423 -8.14 4.60 18.04
N GLY A 424 -6.82 4.47 17.88
CA GLY A 424 -6.14 3.19 17.68
C GLY A 424 -6.33 2.59 16.27
N ILE A 425 -6.83 3.37 15.31
CA ILE A 425 -7.08 2.93 13.94
C ILE A 425 -5.91 3.39 13.05
N LEU A 426 -5.09 2.44 12.61
CA LEU A 426 -3.97 2.73 11.72
C LEU A 426 -4.40 2.67 10.25
N ILE A 427 -4.50 3.84 9.62
CA ILE A 427 -4.83 3.94 8.20
C ILE A 427 -3.55 4.06 7.38
N ARG A 428 -3.21 2.99 6.66
CA ARG A 428 -2.00 2.93 5.82
C ARG A 428 -2.10 3.79 4.56
N HIS A 429 -3.30 4.03 4.05
CA HIS A 429 -3.53 4.75 2.78
C HIS A 429 -4.62 5.82 2.89
N ALA A 430 -4.36 6.99 2.31
CA ALA A 430 -5.34 8.07 2.18
C ALA A 430 -6.65 7.64 1.50
N ASP A 431 -6.56 6.77 0.48
CA ASP A 431 -7.73 6.21 -0.20
C ASP A 431 -8.56 5.30 0.69
N ALA A 432 -7.93 4.59 1.64
CA ALA A 432 -8.66 3.69 2.54
C ALA A 432 -9.61 4.48 3.44
N LEU A 433 -9.19 5.66 3.90
CA LEU A 433 -10.05 6.59 4.66
C LEU A 433 -11.25 7.09 3.83
N GLN A 434 -11.09 7.26 2.52
CA GLN A 434 -12.19 7.70 1.66
C GLN A 434 -13.14 6.56 1.30
N ARG A 435 -12.57 5.38 1.02
CA ARG A 435 -13.35 4.16 0.73
C ARG A 435 -14.13 3.72 1.95
N SER A 436 -13.57 3.86 3.16
CA SER A 436 -14.25 3.47 4.41
C SER A 436 -15.60 4.17 4.58
N GLY A 437 -15.70 5.44 4.17
CA GLY A 437 -16.97 6.18 4.16
C GLY A 437 -18.04 5.65 3.20
N ARG A 438 -17.71 4.72 2.30
CA ARG A 438 -18.62 4.13 1.31
C ARG A 438 -18.78 2.62 1.45
N ILE A 439 -18.24 2.00 2.50
CA ILE A 439 -18.01 0.55 2.53
C ILE A 439 -19.24 -0.36 2.33
N THR A 440 -20.48 -0.14 2.74
CA THR A 440 -21.62 -1.11 2.70
C THR A 440 -21.44 -2.51 3.35
N HIS A 441 -20.41 -3.29 3.04
CA HIS A 441 -20.23 -4.68 3.49
C HIS A 441 -18.90 -4.86 4.23
N VAL A 442 -18.94 -5.54 5.36
CA VAL A 442 -17.74 -5.92 6.13
C VAL A 442 -17.71 -7.45 6.21
N ILE A 443 -16.70 -8.05 5.61
CA ILE A 443 -16.40 -9.47 5.76
C ILE A 443 -15.31 -9.58 6.82
N LEU A 444 -15.58 -10.33 7.87
CA LEU A 444 -14.66 -10.52 8.97
C LEU A 444 -14.05 -11.91 8.84
N ASP A 445 -12.74 -11.98 8.97
CA ASP A 445 -12.10 -13.25 9.24
C ASP A 445 -12.49 -13.73 10.65
N LYS A 446 -12.53 -15.04 10.88
CA LYS A 446 -12.86 -15.60 12.19
C LYS A 446 -11.64 -15.49 13.11
N THR A 447 -10.56 -16.14 12.69
CA THR A 447 -9.39 -16.39 13.52
C THR A 447 -8.58 -15.10 13.70
N GLY A 448 -8.28 -14.73 14.94
CA GLY A 448 -7.49 -13.54 15.26
C GLY A 448 -8.21 -12.20 15.04
N THR A 449 -9.35 -12.17 14.36
CA THR A 449 -10.20 -10.99 14.16
C THR A 449 -11.41 -11.01 15.08
N ILE A 450 -12.29 -12.01 14.96
CA ILE A 450 -13.44 -12.20 15.86
C ILE A 450 -12.99 -12.91 17.15
N THR A 451 -12.01 -13.80 17.03
CA THR A 451 -11.43 -14.55 18.14
C THR A 451 -10.05 -14.01 18.55
N GLU A 452 -9.56 -14.46 19.70
CA GLU A 452 -8.26 -14.09 20.25
C GLU A 452 -7.10 -14.79 19.52
N GLY A 453 -7.38 -15.84 18.73
CA GLY A 453 -6.37 -16.63 18.03
C GLY A 453 -5.63 -17.59 18.95
N GLN A 454 -6.17 -17.84 20.14
CA GLN A 454 -5.58 -18.67 21.19
C GLN A 454 -6.59 -19.75 21.58
N PRO A 455 -6.37 -21.02 21.20
CA PRO A 455 -7.25 -22.11 21.57
C PRO A 455 -7.25 -22.32 23.10
N GLU A 456 -8.44 -22.49 23.68
CA GLU A 456 -8.64 -22.74 25.10
C GLU A 456 -9.46 -24.01 25.29
N LEU A 457 -9.08 -24.84 26.28
CA LEU A 457 -9.86 -26.01 26.67
C LEU A 457 -11.19 -25.56 27.29
N ARG A 458 -12.32 -25.97 26.70
CA ARG A 458 -13.68 -25.59 27.13
C ARG A 458 -14.41 -26.67 27.88
N CYS A 459 -14.21 -27.91 27.49
CA CYS A 459 -14.84 -29.03 28.16
C CYS A 459 -13.92 -30.25 28.16
N THR A 460 -14.01 -30.98 29.26
CA THR A 460 -13.45 -32.31 29.44
C THR A 460 -14.64 -33.22 29.69
N LEU A 461 -14.66 -34.37 29.03
CA LEU A 461 -15.72 -35.37 29.14
C LEU A 461 -15.08 -36.72 29.42
N SER A 462 -15.07 -37.15 30.67
CA SER A 462 -14.76 -38.53 31.01
C SER A 462 -15.91 -39.47 30.63
N LEU A 463 -15.56 -40.62 30.05
CA LEU A 463 -16.48 -41.72 29.75
C LEU A 463 -16.30 -42.91 30.71
N ASP A 464 -15.23 -42.90 31.50
CA ASP A 464 -14.92 -43.92 32.49
C ASP A 464 -15.33 -43.44 33.88
N ASP A 465 -16.27 -44.13 34.52
CA ASP A 465 -16.73 -43.85 35.90
C ASP A 465 -15.57 -43.89 36.92
N GLY A 466 -14.46 -44.55 36.59
CA GLY A 466 -13.26 -44.64 37.42
C GLY A 466 -12.28 -43.46 37.28
N ILE A 467 -12.45 -42.57 36.30
CA ILE A 467 -11.52 -41.47 36.00
C ILE A 467 -12.26 -40.13 36.07
N ASN A 468 -11.82 -39.26 36.97
CA ASN A 468 -12.34 -37.89 37.04
C ASN A 468 -11.76 -37.02 35.91
N ASP A 469 -12.47 -35.96 35.51
CA ASP A 469 -12.05 -35.01 34.48
C ASP A 469 -10.64 -34.43 34.72
N LEU A 470 -10.25 -34.20 35.98
CA LEU A 470 -8.89 -33.74 36.33
C LEU A 470 -7.82 -34.79 36.07
N GLN A 471 -8.11 -36.06 36.34
CA GLN A 471 -7.18 -37.17 36.06
C GLN A 471 -7.07 -37.40 34.55
N LEU A 472 -8.20 -37.29 33.84
CA LEU A 472 -8.23 -37.36 32.38
C LEU A 472 -7.37 -36.24 31.77
N LEU A 473 -7.53 -35.00 32.25
CA LEU A 473 -6.72 -33.85 31.86
C LEU A 473 -5.23 -34.06 32.17
N GLN A 474 -4.90 -34.60 33.34
CA GLN A 474 -3.52 -34.89 33.74
C GLN A 474 -2.84 -35.89 32.79
N LEU A 475 -3.56 -36.95 32.38
CA LEU A 475 -3.06 -37.94 31.42
C LEU A 475 -2.85 -37.33 30.03
N ALA A 476 -3.81 -36.55 29.53
CA ALA A 476 -3.70 -35.87 28.25
C ALA A 476 -2.57 -34.85 28.22
N ALA A 477 -2.47 -33.99 29.23
CA ALA A 477 -1.40 -32.99 29.35
C ALA A 477 -0.02 -33.63 29.48
N SER A 478 0.08 -34.80 30.12
CA SER A 478 1.33 -35.54 30.21
C SER A 478 1.78 -36.03 28.82
N LEU A 479 0.86 -36.57 28.01
CA LEU A 479 1.14 -37.00 26.63
C LEU A 479 1.46 -35.83 25.69
N GLU A 480 0.80 -34.69 25.88
CA GLU A 480 0.95 -33.48 25.05
C GLU A 480 2.15 -32.61 25.44
N ARG A 481 2.92 -32.96 26.49
CA ARG A 481 4.03 -32.16 27.01
C ARG A 481 5.06 -31.78 25.94
N ASP A 482 5.42 -32.72 25.08
CA ASP A 482 6.45 -32.55 24.05
C ASP A 482 5.86 -32.12 22.69
N SER A 483 4.57 -31.76 22.65
CA SER A 483 3.83 -31.37 21.45
C SER A 483 3.75 -29.86 21.33
N GLU A 484 4.23 -29.30 20.22
CA GLU A 484 4.15 -27.86 19.93
C GLU A 484 2.80 -27.45 19.31
N HIS A 485 1.89 -28.41 19.09
CA HIS A 485 0.61 -28.14 18.45
C HIS A 485 -0.25 -27.16 19.29
N PRO A 486 -0.90 -26.14 18.70
CA PRO A 486 -1.69 -25.19 19.48
C PRO A 486 -2.80 -25.81 20.35
N LEU A 487 -3.39 -26.93 19.93
CA LEU A 487 -4.32 -27.69 20.78
C LEU A 487 -3.64 -28.35 22.00
N ALA A 488 -2.39 -28.78 21.85
CA ALA A 488 -1.57 -29.31 22.95
C ALA A 488 -1.32 -28.22 23.99
N GLN A 489 -0.94 -27.02 23.53
CA GLN A 489 -0.74 -25.86 24.38
C GLN A 489 -2.01 -25.49 25.15
N ALA A 490 -3.19 -25.60 24.54
CA ALA A 490 -4.47 -25.36 25.22
C ALA A 490 -4.71 -26.36 26.38
N ILE A 491 -4.38 -27.64 26.17
CA ILE A 491 -4.48 -28.69 27.19
C ILE A 491 -3.44 -28.46 28.31
N LEU A 492 -2.19 -28.16 27.95
CA LEU A 492 -1.11 -27.87 28.90
C LEU A 492 -1.42 -26.62 29.74
N HIS A 493 -1.98 -25.58 29.12
CA HIS A 493 -2.38 -24.37 29.83
C HIS A 493 -3.49 -24.65 30.86
N ALA A 494 -4.48 -25.47 30.49
CA ALA A 494 -5.52 -25.90 31.42
C ALA A 494 -4.95 -26.72 32.58
N ALA A 495 -4.06 -27.68 32.31
CA ALA A 495 -3.42 -28.48 33.35
C ALA A 495 -2.54 -27.65 34.31
N ASN A 496 -1.82 -26.66 33.78
CA ASN A 496 -1.03 -25.73 34.59
C ASN A 496 -1.91 -24.82 35.46
N LYS A 497 -3.07 -24.39 34.95
CA LYS A 497 -4.02 -23.55 35.70
C LYS A 497 -4.58 -24.28 36.93
N ASP A 498 -4.80 -25.59 36.81
CA ASP A 498 -5.22 -26.47 37.89
C ASP A 498 -4.04 -27.05 38.70
N ALA A 499 -2.81 -26.59 38.44
CA ALA A 499 -1.57 -26.99 39.10
C ALA A 499 -1.33 -28.52 39.14
N LEU A 500 -1.68 -29.21 38.05
CA LEU A 500 -1.54 -30.66 37.94
C LEU A 500 -0.08 -31.08 37.73
N GLU A 501 0.40 -32.02 38.53
CA GLU A 501 1.71 -32.64 38.33
C GLU A 501 1.67 -33.62 37.15
N LEU A 502 2.49 -33.37 36.14
CA LEU A 502 2.49 -34.15 34.90
C LEU A 502 3.37 -35.40 35.03
N PHE A 503 2.85 -36.55 34.57
CA PHE A 503 3.56 -37.82 34.61
C PHE A 503 4.74 -37.88 33.64
N LYS A 504 5.67 -38.79 33.89
CA LYS A 504 6.75 -39.12 32.94
C LYS A 504 6.19 -40.02 31.84
N VAL A 505 6.35 -39.59 30.58
CA VAL A 505 5.99 -40.37 29.40
C VAL A 505 7.23 -41.08 28.85
N THR A 506 7.07 -42.34 28.45
CA THR A 506 8.09 -43.12 27.73
C THR A 506 7.53 -43.63 26.40
N GLY A 507 8.38 -43.83 25.40
CA GLY A 507 7.93 -44.32 24.09
C GLY A 507 6.99 -43.37 23.35
N PHE A 508 7.20 -42.06 23.53
CA PHE A 508 6.45 -41.02 22.84
C PHE A 508 6.64 -41.15 21.32
N LYS A 509 5.53 -41.08 20.58
CA LYS A 509 5.53 -41.09 19.11
C LYS A 509 4.38 -40.25 18.57
N ALA A 510 4.70 -39.33 17.66
CA ALA A 510 3.69 -38.61 16.90
C ALA A 510 3.12 -39.50 15.78
N ILE A 511 1.80 -39.46 15.61
CA ILE A 511 1.06 -40.14 14.54
C ILE A 511 0.53 -39.07 13.61
N ALA A 512 1.22 -38.88 12.48
CA ALA A 512 0.98 -37.78 11.53
C ALA A 512 -0.49 -37.61 11.14
N GLY A 513 -1.01 -36.39 11.29
CA GLY A 513 -2.40 -36.03 10.96
C GLY A 513 -3.47 -36.73 11.81
N GLN A 514 -3.09 -37.42 12.89
CA GLN A 514 -3.99 -38.24 13.70
C GLN A 514 -3.87 -37.94 15.19
N GLY A 515 -2.66 -37.80 15.73
CA GLY A 515 -2.46 -37.53 17.15
C GLY A 515 -1.10 -38.00 17.67
N LEU A 516 -1.04 -38.40 18.94
CA LEU A 516 0.16 -38.83 19.65
C LEU A 516 -0.10 -40.15 20.38
N MET A 517 0.97 -40.86 20.68
CA MET A 517 0.94 -42.03 21.55
C MET A 517 2.12 -42.04 22.52
N GLY A 518 1.94 -42.68 23.66
CA GLY A 518 3.00 -42.84 24.66
C GLY A 518 2.60 -43.82 25.74
N GLN A 519 3.53 -44.10 26.65
CA GLN A 519 3.29 -44.90 27.84
C GLN A 519 3.41 -44.06 29.10
N ILE A 520 2.39 -44.13 29.95
CA ILE A 520 2.36 -43.51 31.28
C ILE A 520 2.12 -44.63 32.30
N GLN A 521 2.99 -44.76 33.30
CA GLN A 521 2.90 -45.81 34.34
C GLN A 521 2.75 -47.24 33.76
N GLY A 522 3.41 -47.51 32.63
CA GLY A 522 3.35 -48.81 31.94
C GLY A 522 2.10 -49.04 31.08
N LYS A 523 1.11 -48.13 31.10
CA LYS A 523 -0.10 -48.20 30.28
C LYS A 523 0.09 -47.44 28.96
N LYS A 524 -0.35 -48.04 27.85
CA LYS A 524 -0.24 -47.43 26.52
C LYS A 524 -1.46 -46.55 26.22
N LEU A 525 -1.21 -45.27 25.98
CA LEU A 525 -2.23 -44.27 25.76
C LEU A 525 -2.09 -43.62 24.37
N TYR A 526 -3.21 -43.18 23.84
CA TYR A 526 -3.33 -42.49 22.55
C TYR A 526 -4.18 -41.24 22.73
N ILE A 527 -3.71 -40.10 22.21
CA ILE A 527 -4.49 -38.87 22.14
C ILE A 527 -4.58 -38.40 20.70
N GLY A 528 -5.76 -38.04 20.19
CA GLY A 528 -5.88 -37.63 18.80
C GLY A 528 -7.29 -37.40 18.28
N ASN A 529 -7.42 -37.25 16.97
CA ASN A 529 -8.70 -37.02 16.29
C ASN A 529 -9.50 -38.30 16.09
N GLN A 530 -10.73 -38.17 15.57
CA GLN A 530 -11.63 -39.28 15.31
C GLN A 530 -11.01 -40.38 14.41
N ARG A 531 -10.15 -40.01 13.45
CA ARG A 531 -9.51 -40.98 12.54
C ARG A 531 -8.54 -41.90 13.28
N LEU A 532 -7.89 -41.42 14.35
CA LEU A 532 -7.06 -42.25 15.21
C LEU A 532 -7.90 -43.27 15.96
N MET A 533 -9.02 -42.83 16.54
CA MET A 533 -9.92 -43.68 17.32
C MET A 533 -10.55 -44.79 16.47
N VAL A 534 -10.98 -44.46 15.24
CA VAL A 534 -11.51 -45.46 14.29
C VAL A 534 -10.44 -46.48 13.91
N LYS A 535 -9.18 -46.08 13.71
CA LYS A 535 -8.07 -47.02 13.44
C LYS A 535 -7.78 -47.96 14.61
N LEU A 536 -8.06 -47.53 15.84
CA LEU A 536 -7.93 -48.35 17.04
C LEU A 536 -9.14 -49.27 17.28
N GLY A 537 -10.17 -49.20 16.44
CA GLY A 537 -11.39 -50.01 16.56
C GLY A 537 -12.42 -49.44 17.56
N LEU A 538 -12.28 -48.18 17.98
CA LEU A 538 -13.09 -47.54 19.02
C LEU A 538 -14.32 -46.80 18.48
N SER A 539 -14.89 -47.25 17.36
CA SER A 539 -16.00 -46.54 16.70
C SER A 539 -17.30 -46.54 17.50
N SER A 540 -17.58 -47.59 18.27
CA SER A 540 -18.75 -47.71 19.15
C SER A 540 -18.72 -46.72 20.31
N ASP A 541 -17.53 -46.47 20.87
CA ASP A 541 -17.36 -45.63 22.05
C ASP A 541 -17.53 -44.14 21.72
N LEU A 542 -17.27 -43.77 20.46
CA LEU A 542 -17.50 -42.41 19.94
C LEU A 542 -18.99 -42.01 19.93
N GLU A 543 -19.91 -42.98 19.84
CA GLU A 543 -21.37 -42.71 19.87
C GLU A 543 -21.87 -42.39 21.28
N GLN A 544 -21.13 -42.82 22.33
CA GLN A 544 -21.47 -42.55 23.73
C GLN A 544 -21.16 -41.11 24.14
N ILE A 545 -20.32 -40.41 23.37
CA ILE A 545 -19.94 -39.03 23.65
C ILE A 545 -21.09 -38.11 23.30
N ASN A 546 -21.45 -37.24 24.23
CA ASN A 546 -22.47 -36.22 24.02
C ASN A 546 -22.01 -35.17 22.99
N GLN A 547 -22.26 -35.44 21.71
CA GLN A 547 -21.84 -34.59 20.59
C GLN A 547 -22.40 -33.17 20.66
N GLN A 548 -23.53 -32.94 21.36
CA GLN A 548 -24.09 -31.60 21.55
C GLN A 548 -23.17 -30.70 22.39
N ARG A 549 -22.44 -31.26 23.37
CA ARG A 549 -21.47 -30.49 24.19
C ARG A 549 -20.20 -30.12 23.43
N LEU A 550 -19.87 -30.85 22.38
CA LEU A 550 -18.67 -30.66 21.57
C LEU A 550 -18.93 -29.88 20.26
N HIS A 551 -20.18 -29.47 20.04
CA HIS A 551 -20.60 -28.85 18.80
C HIS A 551 -19.86 -27.51 18.56
N GLY A 552 -19.20 -27.39 17.40
CA GLY A 552 -18.43 -26.20 17.01
C GLY A 552 -17.03 -26.11 17.63
N MET A 553 -16.58 -27.15 18.35
CA MET A 553 -15.25 -27.22 18.94
C MET A 553 -14.33 -28.19 18.18
N SER A 554 -13.03 -27.99 18.28
CA SER A 554 -12.03 -28.98 17.88
C SER A 554 -11.92 -30.03 18.96
N VAL A 555 -12.17 -31.31 18.63
CA VAL A 555 -12.24 -32.40 19.61
C VAL A 555 -10.99 -33.26 19.56
N LEU A 556 -10.40 -33.51 20.73
CA LEU A 556 -9.35 -34.50 20.95
C LEU A 556 -9.88 -35.63 21.82
N TYR A 557 -9.56 -36.86 21.48
CA TYR A 557 -9.99 -38.07 22.17
C TYR A 557 -8.80 -38.72 22.84
N LEU A 558 -8.97 -39.20 24.07
CA LEU A 558 -7.95 -39.98 24.79
C LEU A 558 -8.42 -41.41 24.96
N ALA A 559 -7.59 -42.36 24.57
CA ALA A 559 -7.87 -43.79 24.65
C ALA A 559 -6.75 -44.55 25.36
N GLN A 560 -7.11 -45.63 26.03
CA GLN A 560 -6.18 -46.59 26.63
C GLN A 560 -6.38 -47.95 25.96
N GLU A 561 -5.36 -48.39 25.21
CA GLU A 561 -5.31 -49.67 24.48
C GLU A 561 -6.55 -50.01 23.63
N THR A 562 -7.64 -50.45 24.24
CA THR A 562 -8.85 -51.01 23.61
C THR A 562 -10.15 -50.30 24.01
N HIS A 563 -10.11 -49.24 24.81
CA HIS A 563 -11.31 -48.45 25.15
C HIS A 563 -11.02 -46.95 25.21
N LEU A 564 -12.04 -46.15 24.97
CA LEU A 564 -11.98 -44.69 25.03
C LEU A 564 -12.13 -44.19 26.48
N LEU A 565 -11.19 -43.37 26.96
CA LEU A 565 -11.24 -42.78 28.31
C LEU A 565 -12.08 -41.50 28.34
N GLY A 566 -12.05 -40.71 27.26
CA GLY A 566 -12.82 -39.47 27.19
C GLY A 566 -12.44 -38.54 26.03
N ALA A 567 -12.99 -37.33 26.07
CA ALA A 567 -12.83 -36.31 25.04
C ALA A 567 -12.59 -34.90 25.62
N PHE A 568 -11.89 -34.08 24.85
CA PHE A 568 -11.55 -32.70 25.15
C PHE A 568 -12.06 -31.79 24.03
N GLY A 569 -12.92 -30.83 24.36
CA GLY A 569 -13.37 -29.80 23.43
C GLY A 569 -12.53 -28.54 23.59
N VAL A 570 -11.80 -28.19 22.54
CA VAL A 570 -10.95 -27.00 22.47
C VAL A 570 -11.57 -26.01 21.48
N MET A 571 -11.66 -24.75 21.87
CA MET A 571 -12.21 -23.70 21.03
C MET A 571 -11.43 -22.40 21.21
N ASP A 572 -11.26 -21.66 20.12
CA ASP A 572 -10.68 -20.32 20.19
C ASP A 572 -11.63 -19.35 20.89
N ARG A 573 -11.10 -18.55 21.79
CA ARG A 573 -11.89 -17.62 22.60
C ARG A 573 -12.36 -16.45 21.75
N MET A 574 -13.66 -16.15 21.81
CA MET A 574 -14.21 -14.93 21.22
C MET A 574 -13.67 -13.70 21.96
N ARG A 575 -13.25 -12.66 21.23
CA ARG A 575 -12.87 -11.39 21.87
C ARG A 575 -14.08 -10.78 22.57
N LYS A 576 -13.84 -10.11 23.69
CA LYS A 576 -14.90 -9.53 24.54
C LYS A 576 -15.74 -8.48 23.80
N ASP A 577 -15.12 -7.75 22.89
CA ASP A 577 -15.70 -6.64 22.12
C ASP A 577 -16.32 -7.06 20.78
N SER A 578 -16.06 -8.28 20.29
CA SER A 578 -16.54 -8.76 18.98
C SER A 578 -18.05 -8.67 18.82
N ALA A 579 -18.83 -9.08 19.82
CA ALA A 579 -20.29 -9.05 19.75
C ALA A 579 -20.84 -7.61 19.67
N GLU A 580 -20.24 -6.69 20.43
CA GLU A 580 -20.62 -5.27 20.41
C GLU A 580 -20.22 -4.62 19.07
N ALA A 581 -19.02 -4.91 18.57
CA ALA A 581 -18.54 -4.41 17.29
C ALA A 581 -19.45 -4.83 16.13
N ILE A 582 -19.82 -6.12 16.07
CA ILE A 582 -20.75 -6.64 15.05
C ILE A 582 -22.12 -5.95 15.17
N LYS A 583 -22.65 -5.81 16.39
CA LYS A 583 -23.93 -5.13 16.63
C LYS A 583 -23.92 -3.66 16.20
N ARG A 584 -22.80 -2.95 16.32
CA ARG A 584 -22.65 -1.58 15.81
C ARG A 584 -22.60 -1.52 14.28
N CYS A 585 -22.15 -2.58 13.61
CA CYS A 585 -22.14 -2.68 12.16
C CYS A 585 -23.51 -3.07 11.57
N GLU A 586 -24.37 -3.76 12.32
CA GLU A 586 -25.69 -4.24 11.85
C GLU A 586 -26.64 -3.13 11.33
N PRO A 587 -26.85 -1.99 12.04
CA PRO A 587 -27.69 -0.89 11.55
C PRO A 587 -27.19 -0.30 10.23
N TRP A 588 -25.88 -0.36 10.02
CA TRP A 588 -25.23 0.18 8.84
C TRP A 588 -25.42 -0.74 7.62
N SER A 589 -25.44 -2.06 7.83
CA SER A 589 -25.82 -3.07 6.83
C SER A 589 -27.31 -3.03 6.50
N ALA A 590 -28.18 -2.92 7.51
CA ALA A 590 -29.64 -2.86 7.33
C ALA A 590 -30.10 -1.65 6.52
N LYS A 591 -29.42 -0.49 6.66
CA LYS A 591 -29.72 0.74 5.91
C LYS A 591 -29.37 0.65 4.41
N HIS A 592 -28.57 -0.33 4.00
CA HIS A 592 -28.15 -0.55 2.61
C HIS A 592 -28.69 -1.86 2.01
N GLY A 593 -29.63 -2.53 2.69
CA GLY A 593 -30.53 -3.52 2.10
C GLY A 593 -29.95 -4.91 1.81
N VAL A 594 -29.27 -5.55 2.77
CA VAL A 594 -28.78 -6.94 2.57
C VAL A 594 -29.15 -7.88 3.73
N SER A 595 -29.68 -9.05 3.34
CA SER A 595 -30.04 -10.19 4.17
C SER A 595 -28.81 -10.97 4.66
N ARG A 596 -28.82 -11.39 5.92
CA ARG A 596 -27.80 -12.26 6.55
C ARG A 596 -27.52 -13.51 5.68
N PRO A 597 -26.25 -13.87 5.40
CA PRO A 597 -25.93 -15.25 5.07
C PRO A 597 -26.17 -16.11 6.32
N ARG A 598 -26.74 -17.31 6.12
CA ARG A 598 -27.03 -18.27 7.18
C ARG A 598 -25.77 -18.81 7.85
#